data_AF-A0A1F4N9X6-F1
#
_entry.id   AF-A0A1F4N9X6-F1
#
_cell.length_a   1.000
_cell.length_b   1.000
_cell.length_c   1.000
_cell.angle_alpha   90.00
_cell.angle_beta   90.00
_cell.angle_gamma   90.00
#
_symmetry.space_group_name_H-M   'P 1'
#
loop_
_entity.id
_entity.type
_entity.pdbx_description
1 polymer ?
#
loop_
_entity_poly.entity_id
_entity_poly.type
_entity_poly.pdbx_seq_one_letter_code
_entity_poly.pdbx_strand_id
1 'polypeptide(L)'
;MYTTTTCPYCAKAKLWLNGHGIPWRECNIDLNAACRATFEAQGAPGVPLLQVKGHWQLGFDPQWLTRALQTEPRQPSPSTDRSPRP
;
A
#
# COMPACT_ATOMS: atom_id res chain seq x y z
N MET A 1 4.40 -1.28 0.88
CA MET A 1 3.86 -2.36 1.74
C MET A 1 4.94 -3.40 1.92
N TYR A 2 5.27 -3.71 3.16
CA TYR A 2 6.24 -4.74 3.51
C TYR A 2 5.54 -6.09 3.66
N THR A 3 6.10 -7.11 3.02
CA THR A 3 5.52 -8.44 2.88
C THR A 3 6.59 -9.51 3.10
N THR A 4 6.16 -10.75 3.26
CA THR A 4 7.01 -11.95 3.15
C THR A 4 6.54 -12.82 1.99
N THR A 5 7.37 -13.77 1.60
CA THR A 5 7.14 -14.70 0.48
C THR A 5 5.88 -15.54 0.67
N THR A 6 5.56 -15.89 1.90
CA THR A 6 4.36 -16.65 2.24
C THR A 6 3.55 -15.92 3.29
N CYS A 7 2.69 -15.01 2.83
CA CYS A 7 1.83 -14.21 3.70
C CYS A 7 0.41 -14.09 3.12
N PRO A 8 -0.56 -14.86 3.62
CA PRO A 8 -1.94 -14.82 3.09
C PRO A 8 -2.61 -13.47 3.32
N TYR A 9 -2.31 -12.79 4.43
CA TYR A 9 -2.84 -11.45 4.71
C TYR A 9 -2.26 -10.38 3.78
N CYS A 10 -1.00 -10.54 3.36
CA CYS A 10 -0.37 -9.67 2.39
C CYS A 10 -1.07 -9.80 1.03
N ALA A 11 -1.42 -11.02 0.60
CA ALA A 11 -2.18 -11.24 -0.63
C ALA A 11 -3.54 -10.53 -0.60
N LYS A 12 -4.27 -10.58 0.53
CA LYS A 12 -5.54 -9.84 0.70
C LYS A 12 -5.37 -8.34 0.53
N ALA A 13 -4.32 -7.77 1.13
CA ALA A 13 -4.02 -6.34 0.98
C ALA A 13 -3.71 -5.95 -0.46
N LYS A 14 -2.92 -6.76 -1.18
CA LYS A 14 -2.62 -6.54 -2.61
C LYS A 14 -3.89 -6.53 -3.46
N LEU A 15 -4.75 -7.52 -3.27
CA LEU A 15 -6.01 -7.64 -4.02
C LEU A 15 -6.90 -6.42 -3.80
N TRP A 16 -6.99 -5.94 -2.56
CA TRP A 16 -7.75 -4.74 -2.24
C TRP A 16 -7.15 -3.49 -2.91
N LEU A 17 -5.84 -3.26 -2.76
CA LEU A 17 -5.17 -2.11 -3.38
C LEU A 17 -5.33 -2.11 -4.91
N ASN A 18 -5.14 -3.27 -5.55
CA ASN A 18 -5.33 -3.43 -6.99
C ASN A 18 -6.80 -3.21 -7.42
N GLY A 19 -7.76 -3.79 -6.68
CA GLY A 19 -9.19 -3.64 -6.98
C GLY A 19 -9.69 -2.20 -6.84
N HIS A 20 -9.05 -1.40 -5.99
CA HIS A 20 -9.33 0.02 -5.80
C HIS A 20 -8.48 0.94 -6.71
N GLY A 21 -7.62 0.39 -7.57
CA GLY A 21 -6.77 1.17 -8.47
C GLY A 21 -5.75 2.06 -7.74
N ILE A 22 -5.40 1.72 -6.50
CA ILE A 22 -4.48 2.50 -5.68
C ILE A 22 -3.05 2.13 -6.10
N PRO A 23 -2.20 3.09 -6.48
CA PRO A 23 -0.80 2.78 -6.76
C PRO A 23 -0.07 2.37 -5.47
N TRP A 24 0.60 1.23 -5.49
CA TRP A 24 1.35 0.72 -4.34
C TRP A 24 2.64 0.04 -4.79
N ARG A 25 3.58 -0.10 -3.85
CA ARG A 25 4.82 -0.85 -4.04
C ARG A 25 4.97 -1.96 -3.02
N GLU A 26 5.43 -3.11 -3.49
CA GLU A 26 5.81 -4.25 -2.65
C GLU A 26 7.27 -4.14 -2.20
N CYS A 27 7.52 -4.43 -0.93
CA CYS A 27 8.86 -4.61 -0.35
C CYS A 27 8.88 -5.97 0.35
N ASN A 28 9.35 -7.02 -0.33
CA ASN A 28 9.45 -8.34 0.29
C ASN A 28 10.71 -8.42 1.16
N ILE A 29 10.54 -8.60 2.48
CA ILE A 29 11.63 -8.61 3.45
C ILE A 29 12.46 -9.90 3.42
N ASP A 30 11.93 -10.98 2.87
CA ASP A 30 12.68 -12.24 2.71
C ASP A 30 13.64 -12.16 1.53
N LEU A 31 13.29 -11.38 0.50
CA LEU A 31 14.02 -11.30 -0.76
C LEU A 31 14.90 -10.05 -0.87
N ASN A 32 14.63 -9.01 -0.05
CA ASN A 32 15.33 -7.74 -0.15
C ASN A 32 15.80 -7.26 1.24
N ALA A 33 17.13 -7.22 1.41
CA ALA A 33 17.78 -6.81 2.64
C ALA A 33 17.49 -5.35 3.03
N ALA A 34 17.32 -4.44 2.06
CA ALA A 34 16.96 -3.04 2.34
C ALA A 34 15.52 -2.93 2.87
N CYS A 35 14.60 -3.74 2.32
CA CYS A 35 13.24 -3.86 2.85
C CYS A 35 13.25 -4.39 4.28
N ARG A 36 14.04 -5.45 4.53
CA ARG A 36 14.20 -6.03 5.86
C ARG A 36 14.74 -5.03 6.88
N ALA A 37 15.81 -4.32 6.56
CA ALA A 37 16.39 -3.32 7.45
C ALA A 37 15.38 -2.21 7.80
N THR A 38 14.59 -1.75 6.82
CA THR A 38 13.57 -0.74 7.07
C THR A 38 12.43 -1.29 7.94
N PHE A 39 12.00 -2.53 7.70
CA PHE A 39 10.99 -3.23 8.49
C PHE A 39 11.43 -3.41 9.96
N GLU A 40 12.66 -3.88 10.18
CA GLU A 40 13.25 -4.06 11.51
C GLU A 40 13.39 -2.72 12.24
N ALA A 41 13.78 -1.65 11.54
CA ALA A 41 13.85 -0.30 12.10
C ALA A 41 12.48 0.24 12.55
N GLN A 42 11.36 -0.26 12.00
CA GLN A 42 10.03 0.08 12.50
C GLN A 42 9.67 -0.65 13.81
N GLY A 43 10.38 -1.73 14.16
CA GLY A 43 10.07 -2.54 15.33
C GLY A 43 8.72 -3.27 15.23
N ALA A 44 8.21 -3.49 14.01
CA ALA A 44 6.92 -4.15 13.82
C ALA A 44 7.01 -5.65 14.12
N PRO A 45 6.03 -6.24 14.84
CA PRO A 45 6.05 -7.65 15.20
C PRO A 45 5.66 -8.60 14.06
N GLY A 46 5.27 -8.09 12.88
CA GLY A 46 4.83 -8.93 11.78
C GLY A 46 4.42 -8.17 10.51
N VAL A 47 3.93 -8.94 9.54
CA VAL A 47 3.48 -8.46 8.22
C VAL A 47 1.99 -8.76 7.98
N PRO A 48 1.29 -8.05 7.08
CA PRO A 48 1.77 -6.92 6.27
C PRO A 48 1.98 -5.66 7.12
N LEU A 49 3.05 -4.91 6.82
CA LEU A 49 3.26 -3.57 7.37
C LEU A 49 3.05 -2.55 6.24
N LEU A 50 2.04 -1.70 6.39
CA LEU A 50 1.69 -0.68 5.40
C LEU A 50 2.27 0.66 5.80
N GLN A 51 2.80 1.36 4.80
CA GLN A 51 3.25 2.75 4.92
C GLN A 51 2.44 3.57 3.92
N VAL A 52 1.62 4.49 4.42
CA VAL A 52 0.78 5.37 3.61
C VAL A 52 1.03 6.80 4.05
N LYS A 53 1.62 7.61 3.17
CA LYS A 53 1.95 9.04 3.44
C LYS A 53 2.72 9.27 4.75
N GLY A 54 3.65 8.38 5.07
CA GLY A 54 4.44 8.45 6.31
C GLY A 54 3.76 7.86 7.55
N HIS A 55 2.47 7.47 7.46
CA HIS A 55 1.79 6.72 8.51
C HIS A 55 2.01 5.23 8.34
N TRP A 56 2.30 4.56 9.46
CA TRP A 56 2.55 3.14 9.52
C TRP A 56 1.36 2.41 10.14
N GLN A 57 0.98 1.29 9.54
CA GLN A 57 -0.08 0.42 10.04
C GLN A 57 0.35 -1.03 9.94
N LEU A 58 0.29 -1.72 11.08
CA LEU A 58 0.44 -3.16 11.14
C LEU A 58 -0.88 -3.84 10.74
N GLY A 59 -0.78 -4.87 9.91
CA GLY A 59 -1.92 -5.64 9.43
C GLY A 59 -2.71 -4.92 8.34
N PHE A 60 -3.58 -5.66 7.67
CA PHE A 60 -4.46 -5.11 6.64
C PHE A 60 -5.78 -4.66 7.25
N ASP A 61 -6.04 -3.35 7.19
CA ASP A 61 -7.31 -2.73 7.57
C ASP A 61 -7.82 -1.81 6.44
N PRO A 62 -8.90 -2.17 5.73
CA PRO A 62 -9.43 -1.38 4.62
C PRO A 62 -10.06 -0.06 5.07
N GLN A 63 -10.61 0.04 6.29
CA GLN A 63 -11.15 1.29 6.81
C GLN A 63 -10.03 2.27 7.15
N TRP A 64 -8.98 1.78 7.81
CA TRP A 64 -7.78 2.57 8.04
C TRP A 64 -7.16 3.04 6.72
N LEU A 65 -7.00 2.14 5.74
CA LEU A 65 -6.45 2.48 4.43
C LEU A 65 -7.26 3.55 3.73
N THR A 66 -8.59 3.41 3.72
CA THR A 66 -9.48 4.43 3.18
C THR A 66 -9.20 5.78 3.85
N ARG A 67 -9.19 5.86 5.18
CA ARG A 67 -8.92 7.13 5.90
C ARG A 67 -7.53 7.71 5.62
N ALA A 68 -6.50 6.87 5.63
CA ALA A 68 -5.13 7.29 5.34
C ALA A 68 -4.97 7.84 3.91
N LEU A 69 -5.70 7.26 2.95
CA LEU A 69 -5.72 7.71 1.55
C LEU A 69 -6.54 8.98 1.35
N GLN A 70 -7.67 9.15 2.04
CA GLN A 70 -8.51 10.35 1.98
C GLN A 70 -7.78 11.62 2.49
N THR A 71 -6.74 11.45 3.32
CA THR A 71 -5.92 12.57 3.83
C THR A 71 -4.93 13.07 2.75
N GLU A 72 -5.39 13.36 1.53
CA GLU A 72 -4.58 14.05 0.51
C GLU A 72 -4.78 15.57 0.59
N PRO A 73 -3.72 16.39 0.48
CA PRO A 73 -3.79 17.58 -0.35
C PRO A 73 -3.80 17.10 -1.81
N ARG A 74 -5.01 16.88 -2.35
CA ARG A 74 -5.40 16.86 -3.78
C ARG A 74 -4.27 16.50 -4.78
N GLN A 75 -4.25 15.28 -5.33
CA GLN A 75 -3.74 15.06 -6.69
C GLN A 75 -4.84 14.49 -7.61
N PRO A 76 -4.88 14.96 -8.87
CA PRO A 76 -6.06 14.86 -9.71
C PRO A 76 -6.18 13.49 -10.36
N SER A 77 -7.39 12.92 -10.30
CA SER A 77 -7.81 11.84 -11.19
C SER A 77 -7.59 12.26 -12.65
N PRO A 78 -7.09 11.39 -13.55
CA PRO A 78 -7.21 11.61 -14.97
C PRO A 78 -8.68 11.42 -15.36
N SER A 79 -9.48 12.46 -15.17
CA SER A 79 -10.80 12.57 -15.77
C SER A 79 -10.62 12.75 -17.27
N THR A 80 -10.89 11.67 -18.01
CA THR A 80 -11.64 11.68 -19.26
C THR A 80 -11.36 12.86 -20.21
N ASP A 81 -10.42 12.73 -21.13
CA ASP A 81 -10.52 13.44 -22.41
C ASP A 81 -11.06 12.46 -23.47
N ARG A 82 -12.38 12.46 -23.61
CA ARG A 82 -13.07 11.93 -24.77
C ARG A 82 -13.94 13.05 -25.30
N SER A 83 -13.33 13.97 -26.06
CA SER A 83 -14.06 14.95 -26.85
C SER A 83 -14.02 14.58 -28.34
N PRO A 84 -15.13 14.13 -28.94
CA PRO A 84 -15.29 14.19 -30.39
C PRO A 84 -15.62 15.64 -30.77
N ARG A 85 -14.89 16.20 -31.73
CA ARG A 85 -15.17 17.51 -32.35
C ARG A 85 -15.70 17.27 -33.77
N PRO A 86 -16.70 18.06 -34.24
CA PRO A 86 -17.72 17.65 -35.22
C PRO A 86 -17.23 17.51 -36.66
#